data_AF-A0A136MZ36-F1
#
_entry.id   AF-A0A136MZ36-F1
#
_cell.length_a   1.000
_cell.length_b   1.000
_cell.length_c   1.000
_cell.angle_alpha   90.00
_cell.angle_beta   90.00
_cell.angle_gamma   90.00
#
_symmetry.space_group_name_H-M   'P 1'
#
loop_
_entity.id
_entity.type
_entity.pdbx_description
1 polymer ?
#
loop_
_entity_poly.entity_id
_entity_poly.type
_entity_poly.pdbx_seq_one_letter_code
_entity_poly.pdbx_strand_id
1 'polypeptide(L)'
;MWFDVGLKGQYGAAGLYNQAIADSKDYGYRIGSGYGYGAKLGINRNYNGLSIDVMKSHAKQTFDKTPKTVEWESLDVYALFRNAKNLGYFEIGPKVSFISKEVLTSDGTVVEQPSDNYNKNVFSGVVGFGANILGTDGGRFSGILGLRFEYAFTDLDSEAGKKLGAPVGDPTIYANGNKSSNIAFAGVVFELNWGIGYFGKAQCGARSKFIMF
;
A
#
# COMPACT_ATOMS: atom_id res chain seq x y z
N MET A 1 25.26 8.96 7.94
CA MET A 1 24.00 8.18 7.79
C MET A 1 23.15 8.53 8.99
N TRP A 2 21.89 8.85 8.79
CA TRP A 2 20.97 9.16 9.88
C TRP A 2 19.72 8.31 9.78
N PHE A 3 19.06 8.15 10.92
CA PHE A 3 17.84 7.37 11.05
C PHE A 3 16.69 8.24 11.48
N ASP A 4 15.54 7.97 10.90
CA ASP A 4 14.27 8.55 11.28
C ASP A 4 13.24 7.45 11.57
N VAL A 5 12.39 7.70 12.56
CA VAL A 5 11.11 7.01 12.72
C VAL A 5 10.03 7.96 12.32
N GLY A 6 8.94 7.45 11.75
CA GLY A 6 7.81 8.30 11.44
C GLY A 6 6.49 7.57 11.59
N LEU A 7 5.44 8.36 11.77
CA LEU A 7 4.07 7.91 11.57
C LEU A 7 3.64 8.25 10.16
N LYS A 8 2.90 7.34 9.54
CA LYS A 8 2.35 7.53 8.19
C LYS A 8 0.85 7.32 8.21
N GLY A 9 0.17 8.14 7.43
CA GLY A 9 -1.22 7.96 7.04
C GLY A 9 -1.35 8.04 5.54
N GLN A 10 -2.23 7.24 4.95
CA GLN A 10 -2.58 7.32 3.55
C GLN A 10 -4.08 7.25 3.35
N TYR A 11 -4.58 7.98 2.36
CA TYR A 11 -5.98 7.98 1.97
C TYR A 11 -6.09 8.23 0.47
N GLY A 12 -6.94 7.48 -0.22
CA GLY A 12 -7.12 7.67 -1.65
C GLY A 12 -8.08 6.69 -2.30
N ALA A 13 -8.00 6.65 -3.63
CA ALA A 13 -8.71 5.67 -4.43
C ALA A 13 -8.03 4.31 -4.27
N ALA A 14 -8.83 3.31 -3.94
CA ALA A 14 -8.37 1.92 -3.86
C ALA A 14 -9.37 1.06 -4.61
N GLY A 15 -8.88 0.06 -5.33
CA GLY A 15 -9.73 -0.82 -6.09
C GLY A 15 -9.00 -2.10 -6.46
N LEU A 16 -9.76 -3.04 -7.00
CA LEU A 16 -9.21 -4.18 -7.71
C LEU A 16 -9.57 -4.05 -9.18
N TYR A 17 -8.70 -4.51 -10.06
CA TYR A 17 -8.95 -4.57 -11.49
C TYR A 17 -8.97 -6.02 -11.92
N ASN A 18 -10.07 -6.42 -12.56
CA ASN A 18 -10.28 -7.75 -13.10
C ASN A 18 -10.92 -7.62 -14.49
N GLN A 19 -10.27 -8.18 -15.50
CA GLN A 19 -10.71 -8.05 -16.87
C GLN A 19 -12.09 -8.68 -17.13
N ALA A 20 -12.41 -9.80 -16.46
CA ALA A 20 -13.71 -10.47 -16.63
C ALA A 20 -14.87 -9.60 -16.11
N ILE A 21 -14.65 -8.87 -15.02
CA ILE A 21 -15.62 -7.91 -14.48
C ILE A 21 -15.74 -6.70 -15.42
N ALA A 22 -14.62 -6.21 -15.95
CA ALA A 22 -14.62 -5.06 -16.86
C ALA A 22 -15.34 -5.34 -18.19
N ASP A 23 -15.21 -6.56 -18.71
CA ASP A 23 -15.85 -6.99 -19.95
C ASP A 23 -17.32 -7.44 -19.74
N SER A 24 -17.74 -7.65 -18.50
CA SER A 24 -19.11 -8.07 -18.17
C SER A 24 -20.11 -6.94 -18.36
N LYS A 25 -21.30 -7.29 -18.86
CA LYS A 25 -22.43 -6.36 -18.95
C LYS A 25 -23.13 -6.14 -17.61
N ASP A 26 -22.92 -7.03 -16.64
CA ASP A 26 -23.65 -7.09 -15.38
C ASP A 26 -22.94 -6.35 -14.24
N TYR A 27 -21.68 -5.98 -14.44
CA TYR A 27 -20.88 -5.27 -13.46
C TYR A 27 -20.39 -3.93 -14.03
N GLY A 28 -20.13 -2.97 -13.13
CA GLY A 28 -19.62 -1.65 -13.49
C GLY A 28 -18.76 -1.14 -12.34
N TYR A 29 -17.54 -0.70 -12.64
CA TYR A 29 -16.60 -0.23 -11.64
C TYR A 29 -17.01 1.13 -11.09
N ARG A 30 -17.24 1.20 -9.78
CA ARG A 30 -17.27 2.47 -9.05
C ARG A 30 -15.88 2.73 -8.45
N ILE A 31 -15.43 3.98 -8.42
CA ILE A 31 -14.16 4.31 -7.74
C ILE A 31 -14.28 3.94 -6.27
N GLY A 32 -13.51 2.93 -5.85
CA GLY A 32 -13.38 2.54 -4.46
C GLY A 32 -12.47 3.49 -3.68
N SER A 33 -12.44 3.32 -2.36
CA SER A 33 -11.61 4.13 -1.48
C SER A 33 -10.85 3.25 -0.51
N GLY A 34 -9.66 3.67 -0.14
CA GLY A 34 -8.88 3.01 0.89
C GLY A 34 -8.14 4.00 1.76
N TYR A 35 -7.85 3.57 2.98
CA TYR A 35 -7.03 4.29 3.91
C TYR A 35 -6.09 3.33 4.63
N GLY A 36 -4.97 3.87 5.10
CA GLY A 36 -4.03 3.10 5.91
C GLY A 36 -3.28 4.00 6.86
N TYR A 37 -2.79 3.41 7.94
CA TYR A 37 -1.98 4.11 8.93
C TYR A 37 -0.91 3.17 9.48
N GLY A 38 0.20 3.73 9.91
CA GLY A 38 1.32 2.91 10.32
C GLY A 38 2.56 3.70 10.69
N ALA A 39 3.68 2.99 10.70
CA ALA A 39 4.97 3.52 11.09
C ALA A 39 6.02 3.26 10.00
N LYS A 40 7.06 4.07 10.04
CA LYS A 40 8.21 4.01 9.13
C LYS A 40 9.50 4.02 9.91
N LEU A 41 10.49 3.30 9.37
CA LEU A 41 11.89 3.36 9.71
C LEU A 41 12.68 3.78 8.48
N GLY A 42 13.30 4.96 8.52
CA GLY A 42 14.13 5.49 7.45
C GLY A 42 15.62 5.39 7.79
N ILE A 43 16.42 5.00 6.79
CA ILE A 43 17.87 4.98 6.83
C ILE A 43 18.37 5.85 5.68
N ASN A 44 18.95 7.00 5.98
CA ASN A 44 19.32 7.98 4.95
C ASN A 44 20.83 8.20 4.88
N ARG A 45 21.33 8.34 3.64
CA ARG A 45 22.71 8.65 3.30
C ARG A 45 22.72 9.70 2.19
N ASN A 46 23.01 10.94 2.57
CA ASN A 46 22.94 12.11 1.68
C ASN A 46 21.52 12.22 1.09
N TYR A 47 21.37 12.27 -0.23
CA TYR A 47 20.08 12.38 -0.90
C TYR A 47 19.38 11.04 -1.13
N ASN A 48 20.00 9.92 -0.80
CA ASN A 48 19.41 8.59 -0.99
C ASN A 48 19.11 7.96 0.37
N GLY A 49 17.99 7.24 0.47
CA GLY A 49 17.60 6.54 1.67
C GLY A 49 16.88 5.23 1.35
N LEU A 50 16.82 4.38 2.35
CA LEU A 50 15.96 3.19 2.38
C LEU A 50 14.91 3.41 3.45
N SER A 51 13.65 3.14 3.13
CA SER A 51 12.52 3.22 4.04
C SER A 51 11.90 1.86 4.18
N ILE A 52 11.70 1.42 5.42
CA ILE A 52 10.85 0.28 5.74
C ILE A 52 9.59 0.81 6.38
N ASP A 53 8.44 0.61 5.74
CA ASP A 53 7.15 1.04 6.26
C ASP A 53 6.31 -0.17 6.64
N VAL A 54 5.55 -0.07 7.73
CA VAL A 54 4.57 -1.08 8.14
C VAL A 54 3.24 -0.35 8.34
N MET A 55 2.24 -0.69 7.53
CA MET A 55 0.95 -0.01 7.49
C MET A 55 -0.18 -1.03 7.69
N LYS A 56 -1.17 -0.70 8.51
CA LYS A 56 -2.47 -1.36 8.48
C LYS A 56 -3.36 -0.63 7.48
N SER A 57 -3.91 -1.36 6.52
CA SER A 57 -4.68 -0.81 5.41
C SER A 57 -6.07 -1.43 5.33
N HIS A 58 -7.05 -0.61 4.97
CA HIS A 58 -8.43 -0.99 4.70
C HIS A 58 -8.84 -0.40 3.36
N ALA A 59 -9.44 -1.21 2.49
CA ALA A 59 -9.91 -0.76 1.18
C ALA A 59 -11.24 -1.39 0.81
N LYS A 60 -12.03 -0.67 0.03
CA LYS A 60 -13.33 -1.11 -0.46
C LYS A 60 -13.51 -0.78 -1.94
N GLN A 61 -14.15 -1.69 -2.66
CA GLN A 61 -14.51 -1.56 -4.07
C GLN A 61 -15.98 -1.96 -4.24
N THR A 62 -16.79 -1.09 -4.84
CA THR A 62 -18.21 -1.38 -5.14
C THR A 62 -18.43 -1.50 -6.63
N PHE A 63 -19.42 -2.31 -7.02
CA PHE A 63 -19.88 -2.49 -8.39
C PHE A 63 -21.33 -1.99 -8.54
N ASP A 64 -21.64 -1.21 -9.59
CA ASP A 64 -22.88 -0.41 -9.64
C ASP A 64 -24.11 -1.15 -10.23
N LYS A 65 -23.92 -2.13 -11.11
CA LYS A 65 -25.02 -2.80 -11.83
C LYS A 65 -25.62 -3.98 -11.06
N THR A 66 -24.77 -4.82 -10.49
CA THR A 66 -25.13 -5.76 -9.42
C THR A 66 -24.41 -5.28 -8.17
N PRO A 67 -25.10 -4.65 -7.20
CA PRO A 67 -24.49 -3.99 -6.06
C PRO A 67 -23.78 -4.99 -5.16
N LYS A 68 -22.50 -5.20 -5.48
CA LYS A 68 -21.57 -5.99 -4.69
C LYS A 68 -20.46 -5.08 -4.20
N THR A 69 -20.08 -5.22 -2.94
CA THR A 69 -18.94 -4.50 -2.36
C THR A 69 -17.95 -5.52 -1.83
N VAL A 70 -16.72 -5.43 -2.32
CA VAL A 70 -15.58 -6.21 -1.84
C VAL A 70 -14.75 -5.31 -0.96
N GLU A 71 -14.55 -5.72 0.28
CA GLU A 71 -13.72 -5.01 1.25
C GLU A 71 -12.60 -5.93 1.71
N TRP A 72 -11.40 -5.39 1.86
CA TRP A 72 -10.26 -6.15 2.36
C TRP A 72 -9.45 -5.36 3.37
N GLU A 73 -8.89 -6.09 4.33
CA GLU A 73 -7.96 -5.59 5.32
C GLU A 73 -6.60 -6.26 5.14
N SER A 74 -5.54 -5.46 5.24
CA SER A 74 -4.18 -5.97 5.10
C SER A 74 -3.21 -5.30 6.06
N LEU A 75 -2.16 -6.06 6.40
CA LEU A 75 -0.93 -5.52 6.95
C LEU A 75 0.08 -5.43 5.81
N ASP A 76 0.48 -4.21 5.46
CA ASP A 76 1.37 -3.94 4.35
C ASP A 76 2.77 -3.63 4.87
N VAL A 77 3.78 -4.30 4.31
CA VAL A 77 5.19 -4.05 4.57
C VAL A 77 5.86 -3.55 3.29
N TYR A 78 6.49 -2.39 3.37
CA TYR A 78 7.12 -1.71 2.24
C TYR A 78 8.63 -1.70 2.43
N ALA A 79 9.36 -1.88 1.34
CA ALA A 79 10.79 -1.61 1.30
C ALA A 79 11.07 -0.64 0.15
N LEU A 80 11.21 0.65 0.46
CA LEU A 80 11.24 1.72 -0.53
C LEU A 80 12.62 2.36 -0.60
N PHE A 81 13.19 2.39 -1.79
CA PHE A 81 14.29 3.29 -2.08
C PHE A 81 13.74 4.71 -2.23
N ARG A 82 14.36 5.67 -1.56
CA ARG A 82 13.96 7.07 -1.56
C ARG A 82 15.08 7.96 -2.05
N ASN A 83 14.78 8.87 -2.95
CA ASN A 83 15.66 9.96 -3.34
C ASN A 83 15.04 11.29 -2.92
N ALA A 84 15.67 12.02 -2.01
CA ALA A 84 15.22 13.32 -1.53
C ALA A 84 16.16 14.40 -2.05
N LYS A 85 15.72 15.19 -3.04
CA LYS A 85 16.44 16.35 -3.58
C LYS A 85 15.49 17.55 -3.66
N ASN A 86 16.02 18.75 -3.43
CA ASN A 86 15.30 20.02 -3.62
C ASN A 86 13.95 20.08 -2.88
N LEU A 87 13.93 19.74 -1.57
CA LEU A 87 12.73 19.70 -0.71
C LEU A 87 11.66 18.67 -1.11
N GLY A 88 11.79 18.05 -2.29
CA GLY A 88 10.98 16.94 -2.77
C GLY A 88 11.59 15.58 -2.45
N TYR A 89 10.78 14.54 -2.61
CA TYR A 89 11.25 13.16 -2.65
C TYR A 89 10.55 12.36 -3.74
N PHE A 90 11.26 11.34 -4.21
CA PHE A 90 10.75 10.25 -5.02
C PHE A 90 10.99 8.94 -4.26
N GLU A 91 10.05 8.03 -4.29
CA GLU A 91 10.17 6.69 -3.70
C GLU A 91 9.73 5.61 -4.69
N ILE A 92 10.42 4.48 -4.65
CA ILE A 92 10.08 3.30 -5.43
C ILE A 92 10.50 2.03 -4.69
N GLY A 93 9.69 0.98 -4.78
CA GLY A 93 10.08 -0.31 -4.24
C GLY A 93 8.95 -1.31 -4.16
N PRO A 94 9.24 -2.52 -3.69
CA PRO A 94 8.23 -3.54 -3.45
C PRO A 94 7.40 -3.26 -2.19
N LYS A 95 6.18 -3.80 -2.21
CA LYS A 95 5.28 -3.95 -1.08
C LYS A 95 4.81 -5.40 -1.00
N VAL A 96 4.76 -5.94 0.22
CA VAL A 96 4.10 -7.21 0.53
C VAL A 96 2.90 -6.92 1.41
N SER A 97 1.72 -7.28 0.93
CA SER A 97 0.47 -7.14 1.66
C SER A 97 0.05 -8.49 2.23
N PHE A 98 -0.07 -8.57 3.54
CA PHE A 98 -0.61 -9.71 4.27
C PHE A 98 -2.12 -9.51 4.44
N ILE A 99 -2.91 -10.15 3.57
CA ILE A 99 -4.38 -10.04 3.60
C ILE A 99 -4.91 -10.85 4.79
N SER A 100 -5.59 -10.18 5.72
CA SER A 100 -6.13 -10.81 6.92
C SER A 100 -7.62 -11.08 6.83
N LYS A 101 -8.33 -10.29 6.01
CA LYS A 101 -9.79 -10.36 5.92
C LYS A 101 -10.25 -9.89 4.55
N GLU A 102 -11.23 -10.61 4.00
CA GLU A 102 -11.99 -10.19 2.83
C GLU A 102 -13.49 -10.36 3.13
N VAL A 103 -14.27 -9.35 2.80
CA VAL A 103 -15.71 -9.31 3.01
C VAL A 103 -16.40 -8.99 1.70
N LEU A 104 -17.37 -9.84 1.34
CA LEU A 104 -18.26 -9.60 0.22
C LEU A 104 -19.63 -9.19 0.76
N THR A 105 -20.08 -8.00 0.40
CA THR A 105 -21.45 -7.55 0.65
C THR A 105 -22.25 -7.68 -0.62
N SER A 106 -23.32 -8.47 -0.60
CA SER A 106 -24.27 -8.64 -1.71
C SER A 106 -25.70 -8.48 -1.17
N ASP A 107 -26.51 -7.62 -1.78
CA ASP A 107 -27.91 -7.39 -1.41
C ASP A 107 -28.13 -7.10 0.10
N GLY A 108 -27.20 -6.33 0.69
CA GLY A 108 -27.22 -5.98 2.12
C GLY A 108 -26.78 -7.09 3.07
N THR A 109 -26.48 -8.29 2.57
CA THR A 109 -25.90 -9.39 3.34
C THR A 109 -24.38 -9.30 3.28
N VAL A 110 -23.75 -9.22 4.46
CA VAL A 110 -22.30 -9.16 4.62
C VAL A 110 -21.78 -10.57 4.88
N VAL A 111 -20.98 -11.12 3.96
CA VAL A 111 -20.40 -12.45 4.07
C VAL A 111 -18.88 -12.34 4.12
N GLU A 112 -18.28 -12.75 5.23
CA GLU A 112 -16.84 -12.90 5.33
C GLU A 112 -16.39 -14.08 4.46
N GLN A 113 -15.45 -13.83 3.54
CA GLN A 113 -14.94 -14.86 2.66
C GLN A 113 -13.97 -15.77 3.43
N PRO A 114 -14.08 -17.10 3.29
CA PRO A 114 -13.10 -18.03 3.83
C PRO A 114 -11.67 -17.66 3.44
N SER A 115 -10.71 -17.83 4.35
CA SER A 115 -9.30 -17.45 4.09
C SER A 115 -8.65 -18.17 2.92
N ASP A 116 -9.26 -19.26 2.46
CA ASP A 116 -8.79 -20.04 1.33
C ASP A 116 -9.23 -19.44 0.00
N ASN A 117 -10.14 -18.46 -0.01
CA ASN A 117 -10.63 -17.81 -1.24
C ASN A 117 -9.69 -16.70 -1.74
N TYR A 118 -8.82 -16.18 -0.89
CA TYR A 118 -7.88 -15.12 -1.24
C TYR A 118 -6.43 -15.50 -0.93
N ASN A 119 -5.51 -14.91 -1.68
CA ASN A 119 -4.08 -15.05 -1.41
C ASN A 119 -3.72 -14.25 -0.16
N LYS A 120 -3.16 -14.95 0.83
CA LYS A 120 -2.71 -14.33 2.09
C LYS A 120 -1.57 -13.33 1.88
N ASN A 121 -0.78 -13.51 0.82
CA ASN A 121 0.35 -12.65 0.50
C ASN A 121 0.19 -12.11 -0.92
N VAL A 122 0.13 -10.79 -1.04
CA VAL A 122 0.03 -10.09 -2.34
C VAL A 122 1.26 -9.21 -2.53
N PHE A 123 2.02 -9.46 -3.60
CA PHE A 123 3.18 -8.63 -3.96
C PHE A 123 2.76 -7.49 -4.89
N SER A 124 3.23 -6.28 -4.57
CA SER A 124 2.93 -5.07 -5.31
C SER A 124 4.18 -4.24 -5.57
N GLY A 125 4.14 -3.45 -6.63
CA GLY A 125 5.08 -2.36 -6.88
C GLY A 125 4.51 -1.06 -6.35
N VAL A 126 5.38 -0.21 -5.82
CA VAL A 126 5.02 1.10 -5.29
C VAL A 126 5.91 2.15 -5.94
N VAL A 127 5.29 3.26 -6.34
CA VAL A 127 5.97 4.48 -6.74
C VAL A 127 5.28 5.65 -6.06
N GLY A 128 6.06 6.60 -5.56
CA GLY A 128 5.54 7.77 -4.90
C GLY A 128 6.44 8.98 -5.08
N PHE A 129 5.86 10.15 -4.89
CA PHE A 129 6.60 11.40 -4.88
C PHE A 129 5.88 12.40 -3.99
N GLY A 130 6.63 13.33 -3.41
CA GLY A 130 6.05 14.36 -2.56
C GLY A 130 7.05 15.41 -2.16
N ALA A 131 6.64 16.26 -1.22
CA ALA A 131 7.43 17.38 -0.75
C ALA A 131 7.34 17.54 0.77
N ASN A 132 8.41 18.05 1.35
CA ASN A 132 8.42 18.48 2.74
C ASN A 132 7.54 19.74 2.86
N ILE A 133 6.54 19.67 3.72
CA ILE A 133 5.60 20.78 3.97
C ILE A 133 5.82 21.41 5.35
N LEU A 134 6.49 20.72 6.27
CA LEU A 134 6.76 21.20 7.63
C LEU A 134 8.19 20.84 8.06
N GLY A 135 8.87 21.72 8.81
CA GLY A 135 10.13 21.42 9.50
C GLY A 135 11.42 21.58 8.67
N THR A 136 11.45 22.50 7.71
CA THR A 136 12.57 22.66 6.75
C THR A 136 13.88 23.21 7.34
N ASP A 137 13.84 23.83 8.53
CA ASP A 137 15.00 24.51 9.14
C ASP A 137 15.40 23.93 10.50
N GLY A 138 16.21 22.86 10.50
CA GLY A 138 16.95 22.38 11.68
C GLY A 138 16.13 21.69 12.77
N GLY A 139 14.82 21.48 12.55
CA GLY A 139 13.94 20.79 13.49
C GLY A 139 14.15 19.28 13.49
N ARG A 140 14.01 18.65 14.67
CA ARG A 140 13.99 17.18 14.84
C ARG A 140 12.74 16.51 14.23
N PHE A 141 11.78 17.32 13.78
CA PHE A 141 10.47 16.93 13.28
C PHE A 141 10.32 17.45 11.84
N SER A 142 9.79 16.61 10.96
CA SER A 142 9.44 17.02 9.60
C SER A 142 8.10 16.42 9.18
N GLY A 143 7.32 17.21 8.43
CA GLY A 143 6.05 16.79 7.86
C GLY A 143 6.17 16.71 6.35
N ILE A 144 5.75 15.59 5.78
CA ILE A 144 5.85 15.32 4.35
C ILE A 144 4.47 14.99 3.81
N LEU A 145 4.13 15.59 2.68
CA LEU A 145 2.93 15.25 1.92
C LEU A 145 3.36 14.74 0.56
N GLY A 146 2.75 13.64 0.12
CA GLY A 146 3.06 13.03 -1.16
C GLY A 146 1.87 12.33 -1.79
N LEU A 147 2.07 11.92 -3.03
CA LEU A 147 1.21 11.00 -3.75
C LEU A 147 1.91 9.64 -3.85
N ARG A 148 1.13 8.59 -3.72
CA ARG A 148 1.59 7.21 -3.84
C ARG A 148 0.66 6.42 -4.75
N PHE A 149 1.27 5.64 -5.62
CA PHE A 149 0.64 4.73 -6.55
C PHE A 149 1.15 3.32 -6.30
N GLU A 150 0.24 2.38 -6.23
CA GLU A 150 0.55 0.99 -5.94
C GLU A 150 -0.21 0.10 -6.91
N TYR A 151 0.46 -0.96 -7.37
CA TYR A 151 -0.15 -1.97 -8.24
C TYR A 151 0.32 -3.36 -7.85
N ALA A 152 -0.63 -4.24 -7.59
CA ALA A 152 -0.38 -5.63 -7.24
C ALA A 152 -0.09 -6.45 -8.50
N PHE A 153 1.05 -7.13 -8.51
CA PHE A 153 1.41 -8.09 -9.56
C PHE A 153 0.87 -9.49 -9.23
N THR A 154 0.68 -9.78 -7.95
CA THR A 154 0.01 -10.99 -7.48
C THR A 154 -1.49 -10.78 -7.47
N ASP A 155 -2.21 -11.86 -7.75
CA ASP A 155 -3.66 -11.90 -7.66
C ASP A 155 -4.14 -11.77 -6.21
N LEU A 156 -5.25 -11.07 -5.99
CA LEU A 156 -5.96 -11.12 -4.72
C LEU A 156 -6.63 -12.48 -4.54
N ASP A 157 -7.20 -13.05 -5.60
CA ASP A 157 -7.98 -14.28 -5.52
C ASP A 157 -7.08 -15.52 -5.57
N SER A 158 -7.37 -16.48 -4.70
CA SER A 158 -6.72 -17.79 -4.76
C SER A 158 -7.29 -18.64 -5.90
N GLU A 159 -6.66 -19.77 -6.21
CA GLU A 159 -7.23 -20.73 -7.16
C GLU A 159 -8.60 -21.28 -6.71
N ALA A 160 -8.81 -21.44 -5.40
CA ALA A 160 -10.09 -21.88 -4.86
C ALA A 160 -11.15 -20.78 -4.97
N GLY A 161 -10.80 -19.53 -4.65
CA GLY A 161 -11.69 -18.37 -4.81
C GLY A 161 -12.12 -18.17 -6.26
N LYS A 162 -11.19 -18.31 -7.21
CA LYS A 162 -11.50 -18.24 -8.64
C LYS A 162 -12.53 -19.28 -9.09
N LYS A 163 -12.49 -20.50 -8.56
CA LYS A 163 -13.50 -21.54 -8.85
C LYS A 163 -14.88 -21.16 -8.34
N LEU A 164 -14.95 -20.34 -7.29
CA LEU A 164 -16.19 -19.80 -6.72
C LEU A 164 -16.60 -18.45 -7.35
N GLY A 165 -15.86 -17.97 -8.34
CA GLY A 165 -16.15 -16.69 -9.02
C GLY A 165 -15.74 -15.46 -8.22
N ALA A 166 -14.78 -15.56 -7.31
CA ALA A 166 -14.16 -14.40 -6.66
C ALA A 166 -13.62 -13.39 -7.70
N PRO A 167 -13.60 -12.08 -7.42
CA PRO A 167 -13.87 -11.45 -6.13
C PRO A 167 -15.36 -11.12 -5.93
N VAL A 168 -16.18 -11.20 -6.98
CA VAL A 168 -17.63 -10.90 -6.90
C VAL A 168 -18.49 -12.11 -6.56
N GLY A 169 -17.92 -13.30 -6.40
CA GLY A 169 -18.65 -14.53 -6.11
C GLY A 169 -19.63 -14.93 -7.22
N ASP A 170 -19.25 -14.68 -8.48
CA ASP A 170 -20.08 -14.99 -9.64
C ASP A 170 -19.26 -15.80 -10.66
N PRO A 171 -19.45 -17.11 -10.76
CA PRO A 171 -18.72 -17.93 -11.72
C PRO A 171 -19.07 -17.62 -13.18
N THR A 172 -20.23 -16.99 -13.45
CA THR A 172 -20.74 -16.83 -14.81
C THR A 172 -19.92 -15.85 -15.64
N ILE A 173 -19.31 -14.84 -15.00
CA ILE A 173 -18.43 -13.88 -15.69
C ILE A 173 -17.10 -14.51 -16.12
N TYR A 174 -16.75 -15.68 -15.60
CA TYR A 174 -15.53 -16.42 -15.92
C TYR A 174 -15.74 -17.53 -16.94
N ALA A 175 -16.86 -17.53 -17.67
CA ALA A 175 -17.14 -18.51 -18.72
C ALA A 175 -16.03 -18.60 -19.79
N ASN A 176 -15.29 -17.50 -20.01
CA ASN A 176 -14.17 -17.41 -20.95
C ASN A 176 -12.79 -17.55 -20.27
N GLY A 177 -12.75 -18.17 -19.08
CA GLY A 177 -11.54 -18.44 -18.31
C GLY A 177 -11.28 -17.42 -17.20
N ASN A 178 -10.53 -17.87 -16.18
CA ASN A 178 -10.19 -17.05 -15.02
C ASN A 178 -9.27 -15.88 -15.42
N LYS A 179 -9.58 -14.70 -14.88
CA LYS A 179 -8.78 -13.48 -15.01
C LYS A 179 -8.24 -13.07 -13.64
N SER A 180 -7.13 -12.33 -13.64
CA SER A 180 -6.51 -11.89 -12.40
C SER A 180 -7.23 -10.70 -11.78
N SER A 181 -7.30 -10.67 -10.45
CA SER A 181 -7.80 -9.55 -9.66
C SER A 181 -6.63 -8.79 -9.04
N ASN A 182 -6.12 -7.80 -9.77
CA ASN A 182 -4.97 -7.02 -9.34
C ASN A 182 -5.41 -5.79 -8.54
N ILE A 183 -4.97 -5.67 -7.29
CA ILE A 183 -5.23 -4.49 -6.46
C ILE A 183 -4.45 -3.29 -7.00
N ALA A 184 -5.10 -2.12 -7.03
CA ALA A 184 -4.49 -0.84 -7.31
C ALA A 184 -4.85 0.20 -6.24
N PHE A 185 -3.91 1.06 -5.91
CA PHE A 185 -4.13 2.21 -5.03
C PHE A 185 -3.50 3.46 -5.63
N ALA A 186 -4.19 4.59 -5.50
CA ALA A 186 -3.69 5.91 -5.85
C ALA A 186 -4.20 6.91 -4.82
N GLY A 187 -3.30 7.52 -4.06
CA GLY A 187 -3.72 8.36 -2.94
C GLY A 187 -2.67 9.31 -2.43
N VAL A 188 -3.11 10.10 -1.46
CA VAL A 188 -2.28 11.02 -0.70
C VAL A 188 -1.67 10.27 0.48
N VAL A 189 -0.40 10.53 0.74
CA VAL A 189 0.34 10.02 1.89
C VAL A 189 0.86 11.21 2.69
N PHE A 190 0.63 11.16 4.00
CA PHE A 190 1.17 12.10 4.95
C PHE A 190 2.13 11.38 5.90
N GLU A 191 3.29 11.96 6.14
CA GLU A 191 4.33 11.41 7.01
C GLU A 191 4.75 12.45 8.04
N LEU A 192 4.75 12.07 9.31
CA LEU A 192 5.37 12.82 10.40
C LEU A 192 6.64 12.07 10.80
N ASN A 193 7.80 12.64 10.52
CA ASN A 193 9.09 12.01 10.79
C ASN A 193 9.79 12.70 11.96
N TRP A 194 10.47 11.87 12.77
CA TRP A 194 11.31 12.22 13.89
C TRP A 194 12.72 11.69 13.67
N GLY A 195 13.71 12.58 13.69
CA GLY A 195 15.12 12.18 13.67
C GLY A 195 15.54 11.55 15.00
N ILE A 196 16.02 10.31 14.97
CA ILE A 196 16.44 9.58 16.19
C ILE A 196 17.93 9.78 16.47
N GLY A 197 18.75 9.81 15.41
CA GLY A 197 20.19 9.92 15.56
C GLY A 197 20.94 9.71 14.26
N TYR A 198 22.26 9.84 14.33
CA TYR A 198 23.16 9.63 13.20
C TYR A 198 24.39 8.80 13.61
N PHE A 199 24.92 8.04 12.66
CA PHE A 199 26.29 7.51 12.77
C PHE A 199 27.27 8.55 12.26
N GLY A 200 28.09 9.07 13.17
CA GLY A 200 29.31 9.81 12.84
C GLY A 200 30.45 8.83 12.59
N LYS A 201 31.10 8.93 11.42
CA LYS A 201 32.35 8.21 11.17
C LYS A 201 33.51 9.04 11.71
N ALA A 202 34.07 8.63 12.84
CA ALA A 202 35.39 9.12 13.25
C ALA A 202 36.45 8.59 12.26
N GLN A 203 37.49 9.37 11.99
CA GLN A 203 38.57 9.11 11.02
C GLN A 203 39.17 7.68 11.13
N CYS A 204 39.80 7.22 10.04
CA CYS A 204 40.28 5.85 9.78
C CYS A 204 40.71 5.05 11.02
N GLY A 205 40.07 3.89 11.24
CA GLY A 205 40.43 2.90 12.27
C GLY A 205 39.49 2.82 13.47
N ALA A 206 38.61 3.81 13.69
CA ALA A 206 37.68 3.81 14.81
C ALA A 206 36.30 3.20 14.45
N ARG A 207 35.69 2.47 15.40
CA ARG A 207 34.30 1.98 15.27
C ARG A 207 33.33 3.17 15.22
N SER A 208 32.40 3.14 14.27
CA SER A 208 31.32 4.14 14.15
C SER A 208 30.47 4.15 15.42
N LYS A 209 30.26 5.33 16.02
CA LYS A 209 29.41 5.51 17.20
C LYS A 209 28.04 6.04 16.79
N PHE A 210 26.99 5.48 17.38
CA PHE A 210 25.64 6.01 17.24
C PHE A 210 25.50 7.22 18.17
N ILE A 211 25.09 8.36 17.61
CA ILE A 211 24.84 9.59 18.37
C ILE A 211 23.33 9.85 18.28
N MET A 212 22.67 9.80 19.43
CA MET A 212 21.26 10.14 19.59
C MET A 212 21.11 11.66 19.69
N PHE A 213 20.00 12.20 19.19
CA PHE A 213 19.69 13.64 19.30
C PHE A 213 19.12 14.03 20.66
#